data_AF-A0A1R3RL85-F1
#
_entry.id   AF-A0A1R3RL85-F1
#
_cell.length_a   1.000
_cell.length_b   1.000
_cell.length_c   1.000
_cell.angle_alpha   90.00
_cell.angle_beta   90.00
_cell.angle_gamma   90.00
#
_symmetry.space_group_name_H-M   'P 1'
#
loop_
_entity.id
_entity.type
_entity.pdbx_description
1 polymer ?
#
loop_
_entity_poly.entity_id
_entity_poly.type
_entity_poly.pdbx_seq_one_letter_code
_entity_poly.pdbx_strand_id
1 'polypeptide(L)'
;MNTEMMVLTVKGYTTALGFVAFTITLLVKAPKADPSFVFVDINNDTGYSSNSLAVLLGMFTSFSTLMGLDGPAHLAEELPQPKKSLPRIMLIVIFSQFIVGVVWIIVLGFSITDLTAVTKTATGVPVLELIRRATGSNAAAIVFCLIVIINNGASALGSAVTMSRQGYAFARDGGLLWNSKLIELSPGSHMPFWSINLPSFLVAAVGLIYLFSDAAFNAIIGSQATCMIISFGNAQSIILRK
;
A
#
# COMPACT_ATOMS: atom_id res chain seq x y z
N MET A 1 -8.57 -15.43 22.82
CA MET A 1 -8.02 -14.71 21.65
C MET A 1 -8.92 -13.51 21.42
N ASN A 2 -8.45 -12.28 21.61
CA ASN A 2 -9.28 -11.08 21.50
C ASN A 2 -9.80 -10.92 20.07
N THR A 3 -11.00 -10.37 19.90
CA THR A 3 -11.65 -10.18 18.60
C THR A 3 -10.75 -9.44 17.60
N GLU A 4 -9.96 -8.47 18.07
CA GLU A 4 -8.97 -7.75 17.23
C GLU A 4 -7.85 -8.66 16.71
N MET A 5 -7.34 -9.55 17.56
CA MET A 5 -6.29 -10.51 17.18
C MET A 5 -6.82 -11.53 16.16
N MET A 6 -8.08 -11.93 16.28
CA MET A 6 -8.75 -12.79 15.29
C MET A 6 -8.88 -12.07 13.94
N VAL A 7 -9.33 -10.81 13.93
CA VAL A 7 -9.46 -10.00 12.69
C VAL A 7 -8.12 -9.80 12.01
N LEU A 8 -7.06 -9.47 12.76
CA LEU A 8 -5.71 -9.30 12.22
C LEU A 8 -5.15 -10.59 11.61
N THR A 9 -5.37 -11.72 12.28
CA THR A 9 -4.93 -13.04 11.82
C THR A 9 -5.69 -13.45 10.55
N VAL A 10 -7.02 -13.30 10.54
CA VAL A 10 -7.86 -13.57 9.37
C VAL A 10 -7.46 -12.68 8.19
N LYS A 11 -7.18 -11.39 8.42
CA LYS A 11 -6.68 -10.48 7.39
C LYS A 11 -5.40 -11.03 6.77
N GLY A 12 -4.41 -11.37 7.61
CA GLY A 12 -3.11 -11.89 7.14
C GLY A 12 -3.28 -13.12 6.25
N TYR A 13 -4.10 -14.09 6.67
CA TYR A 13 -4.39 -15.28 5.86
C TYR A 13 -5.14 -14.94 4.57
N THR A 14 -6.11 -14.04 4.63
CA THR A 14 -6.89 -13.63 3.44
C THR A 14 -6.01 -12.95 2.40
N THR A 15 -5.11 -12.05 2.82
CA THR A 15 -4.15 -11.40 1.92
C THR A 15 -3.19 -12.41 1.29
N ALA A 16 -2.64 -13.33 2.09
CA ALA A 16 -1.70 -14.34 1.59
C ALA A 16 -2.38 -15.32 0.61
N LEU A 17 -3.56 -15.83 0.96
CA LEU A 17 -4.34 -16.71 0.09
C LEU A 17 -4.79 -15.98 -1.18
N GLY A 18 -5.21 -14.72 -1.05
CA GLY A 18 -5.53 -13.86 -2.18
C GLY A 18 -4.35 -13.73 -3.14
N PHE A 19 -3.17 -13.34 -2.62
CA PHE A 19 -1.95 -13.23 -3.41
C PHE A 19 -1.60 -14.53 -4.16
N VAL A 20 -1.65 -15.67 -3.47
CA VAL A 20 -1.37 -16.99 -4.07
C VAL A 20 -2.41 -17.32 -5.14
N ALA A 21 -3.70 -17.10 -4.87
CA ALA A 21 -4.77 -17.36 -5.84
C ALA A 21 -4.64 -16.48 -7.09
N PHE A 22 -4.34 -15.18 -6.92
CA PHE A 22 -4.07 -14.24 -8.01
C PHE A 22 -2.89 -14.71 -8.86
N THR A 23 -1.76 -15.04 -8.20
CA THR A 23 -0.53 -15.48 -8.85
C THR A 23 -0.73 -16.76 -9.65
N ILE A 24 -1.31 -17.80 -9.03
CA ILE A 24 -1.56 -19.08 -9.71
C ILE A 24 -2.53 -18.91 -10.88
N THR A 25 -3.59 -18.12 -10.71
CA THR A 25 -4.58 -17.89 -11.78
C THR A 25 -3.94 -17.24 -12.99
N LEU A 26 -3.14 -16.19 -12.78
CA LEU A 26 -2.43 -15.52 -13.87
C LEU A 26 -1.39 -16.45 -14.51
N LEU A 27 -0.63 -17.20 -13.73
CA LEU A 27 0.34 -18.16 -14.27
C LEU A 27 -0.31 -19.24 -15.13
N VAL A 28 -1.43 -19.82 -14.70
CA VAL A 28 -2.09 -20.92 -15.40
C VAL A 28 -2.93 -20.46 -16.59
N LYS A 29 -3.62 -19.32 -16.48
CA LYS A 29 -4.66 -18.92 -17.44
C LYS A 29 -4.24 -17.78 -18.37
N ALA A 30 -3.37 -16.88 -17.94
CA ALA A 30 -3.01 -15.73 -18.77
C ALA A 30 -2.12 -16.19 -19.95
N PRO A 31 -2.32 -15.64 -21.16
CA PRO A 31 -1.32 -15.77 -22.21
C PRO A 31 0.00 -15.16 -21.74
N LYS A 32 1.12 -15.72 -22.20
CA LYS A 32 2.46 -15.33 -21.74
C LYS A 32 3.13 -14.45 -22.76
N ALA A 33 3.59 -13.28 -22.33
CA ALA A 33 4.34 -12.34 -23.14
C ALA A 33 5.78 -12.82 -23.38
N ASP A 34 6.42 -12.28 -24.42
CA ASP A 34 7.82 -12.57 -24.73
C ASP A 34 8.77 -12.01 -23.66
N PRO A 35 9.86 -12.72 -23.30
CA PRO A 35 10.82 -12.22 -22.30
C PRO A 35 11.46 -10.87 -22.67
N SER A 36 11.63 -10.59 -23.97
CA SER A 36 12.15 -9.29 -24.44
C SER A 36 11.21 -8.15 -24.07
N PHE A 37 9.89 -8.37 -24.18
CA PHE A 37 8.90 -7.39 -23.77
C PHE A 37 8.95 -7.11 -22.26
N VAL A 38 9.22 -8.14 -21.45
CA VAL A 38 9.23 -8.01 -19.98
C VAL A 38 10.50 -7.33 -19.46
N PHE A 39 11.67 -7.63 -20.05
CA PHE A 39 12.96 -7.20 -19.49
C PHE A 39 13.67 -6.08 -20.28
N VAL A 40 13.31 -5.87 -21.55
CA VAL A 40 14.06 -4.99 -22.46
C VAL A 40 13.21 -3.82 -22.94
N ASP A 41 11.94 -4.07 -23.26
CA ASP A 41 11.08 -3.02 -23.81
C ASP A 41 10.72 -1.96 -22.77
N ILE A 42 10.83 -0.70 -23.17
CA ILE A 42 10.47 0.45 -22.34
C ILE A 42 9.32 1.19 -23.02
N ASN A 43 8.16 1.17 -22.40
CA ASN A 43 7.00 1.95 -22.84
C ASN A 43 6.94 3.28 -22.08
N ASN A 44 7.21 4.39 -22.78
CA ASN A 44 7.26 5.73 -22.18
C ASN A 44 6.01 6.54 -22.50
N ASP A 45 4.99 6.40 -21.66
CA ASP A 45 3.77 7.20 -21.69
C ASP A 45 3.82 8.41 -20.73
N THR A 46 5.01 8.77 -20.24
CA THR A 46 5.16 9.83 -19.22
C THR A 46 5.09 11.25 -19.80
N GLY A 47 5.20 11.39 -21.13
CA GLY A 47 5.29 12.69 -21.82
C GLY A 47 6.70 13.30 -21.82
N TYR A 48 7.68 12.70 -21.13
CA TYR A 48 9.08 13.11 -21.18
C TYR A 48 9.81 12.43 -22.34
N SER A 49 10.74 13.15 -22.98
CA SER A 49 11.53 12.61 -24.09
C SER A 49 12.54 11.52 -23.69
N SER A 50 12.91 11.46 -22.40
CA SER A 50 13.93 10.53 -21.92
C SER A 50 13.34 9.23 -21.35
N ASN A 51 13.67 8.11 -21.98
CA ASN A 51 13.29 6.77 -21.50
C ASN A 51 13.94 6.45 -20.15
N SER A 52 15.14 6.97 -19.86
CA SER A 52 15.78 6.75 -18.56
C SER A 52 14.99 7.42 -17.42
N LEU A 53 14.40 8.59 -17.69
CA LEU A 53 13.54 9.27 -16.73
C LEU A 53 12.25 8.46 -16.50
N ALA A 54 11.65 7.91 -17.55
CA ALA A 54 10.48 7.04 -17.43
C ALA A 54 10.77 5.79 -16.56
N VAL A 55 11.93 5.16 -16.74
CA VAL A 55 12.36 4.04 -15.89
C VAL A 55 12.55 4.47 -14.43
N LEU A 56 13.19 5.61 -14.18
CA LEU A 56 13.37 6.13 -12.81
C LEU A 56 12.03 6.47 -12.15
N LEU A 57 11.06 7.02 -12.90
CA LEU A 57 9.72 7.28 -12.39
C LEU A 57 8.97 5.98 -12.06
N GLY A 58 9.11 4.93 -12.88
CA GLY A 58 8.56 3.60 -12.58
C GLY A 58 9.22 2.93 -11.37
N MET A 59 10.53 3.12 -11.19
CA MET A 59 11.23 2.66 -9.98
C MET A 59 10.78 3.43 -8.74
N PHE A 60 10.54 4.74 -8.86
CA PHE A 60 10.07 5.57 -7.76
C PHE A 60 8.69 5.12 -7.25
N THR A 61 7.74 4.87 -8.15
CA THR A 61 6.43 4.33 -7.76
C THR A 61 6.52 2.91 -7.21
N SER A 62 7.50 2.12 -7.66
CA SER A 62 7.77 0.81 -7.06
C SER A 62 8.31 0.94 -5.63
N PHE A 63 9.16 1.92 -5.35
CA PHE A 63 9.68 2.17 -4.00
C PHE A 63 8.57 2.57 -3.02
N SER A 64 7.56 3.31 -3.48
CA SER A 64 6.42 3.67 -2.63
C SER A 64 5.61 2.45 -2.20
N THR A 65 5.75 1.27 -2.81
CA THR A 65 5.10 0.04 -2.33
C THR A 65 5.71 -0.50 -1.04
N LEU A 66 6.93 -0.09 -0.69
CA LEU A 66 7.60 -0.47 0.56
C LEU A 66 7.05 0.30 1.78
N MET A 67 5.79 0.75 1.75
CA MET A 67 5.17 1.36 2.92
C MET A 67 5.00 0.34 4.05
N GLY A 68 5.01 0.85 5.30
CA GLY A 68 4.72 0.04 6.47
C GLY A 68 5.88 -0.84 6.95
N LEU A 69 7.10 -0.63 6.45
CA LEU A 69 8.31 -1.28 6.97
C LEU A 69 8.59 -0.95 8.44
N ASP A 70 8.09 0.19 8.91
CA ASP A 70 8.11 0.66 10.29
C ASP A 70 6.99 0.06 11.15
N GLY A 71 6.09 -0.74 10.56
CA GLY A 71 5.03 -1.49 11.25
C GLY A 71 5.49 -2.16 12.55
N PRO A 72 6.59 -2.94 12.55
CA PRO A 72 7.12 -3.56 13.76
C PRO A 72 7.57 -2.56 14.83
N ALA A 73 7.98 -1.35 14.46
CA ALA A 73 8.41 -0.32 15.41
C ALA A 73 7.25 0.18 16.27
N HIS A 74 6.06 0.29 15.68
CA HIS A 74 4.85 0.70 16.40
C HIS A 74 4.40 -0.31 17.46
N LEU A 75 4.83 -1.57 17.33
CA LEU A 75 4.55 -2.66 18.27
C LEU A 75 5.80 -3.04 19.08
N ALA A 76 6.84 -2.19 19.08
CA ALA A 76 8.09 -2.50 19.75
C ALA A 76 7.90 -2.72 21.27
N GLU A 77 6.96 -2.01 21.89
CA GLU A 77 6.63 -2.13 23.32
C GLU A 77 5.98 -3.47 23.68
N GLU A 78 5.35 -4.15 22.72
CA GLU A 78 4.69 -5.45 22.91
C GLU A 78 5.66 -6.64 22.74
N LEU A 79 6.91 -6.39 22.31
CA LEU A 79 7.91 -7.42 22.08
C LEU A 79 8.61 -7.85 23.38
N PRO A 80 8.79 -9.16 23.65
CA PRO A 80 9.52 -9.64 24.83
C PRO A 80 10.98 -9.17 24.90
N GLN A 81 11.63 -8.92 23.74
CA GLN A 81 13.02 -8.46 23.64
C GLN A 81 13.20 -7.44 22.49
N PRO A 82 12.76 -6.18 22.64
CA PRO A 82 12.70 -5.23 21.53
C PRO A 82 14.08 -4.98 20.91
N LYS A 83 15.13 -4.83 21.73
CA LYS A 83 16.50 -4.54 21.25
C LYS A 83 17.09 -5.59 20.29
N LYS A 84 16.68 -6.86 20.40
CA LYS A 84 17.19 -7.96 19.56
C LYS A 84 16.17 -8.41 18.52
N SER A 85 14.90 -8.48 18.91
CA SER A 85 13.83 -8.97 18.05
C SER A 85 13.41 -7.93 17.01
N LEU A 86 13.36 -6.64 17.36
CA LEU A 86 12.91 -5.60 16.44
C LEU A 86 13.77 -5.50 15.17
N PRO A 87 15.11 -5.42 15.24
CA PRO A 87 15.94 -5.35 14.03
C PRO A 87 15.80 -6.60 13.16
N ARG A 88 15.68 -7.79 13.77
CA ARG A 88 15.49 -9.05 13.05
C ARG A 88 14.14 -9.10 12.34
N ILE A 89 13.07 -8.69 13.02
CA ILE A 89 11.72 -8.63 12.44
C ILE A 89 11.70 -7.64 11.28
N MET A 90 12.30 -6.46 11.43
CA MET A 90 12.41 -5.47 10.35
C MET A 90 13.12 -6.05 9.12
N LEU A 91 14.26 -6.74 9.29
CA LEU A 91 14.95 -7.39 8.18
C LEU A 91 14.07 -8.46 7.50
N ILE A 92 13.40 -9.31 8.27
CA ILE A 92 12.49 -10.33 7.72
C ILE A 92 11.38 -9.67 6.92
N VAL A 93 10.78 -8.59 7.42
CA VAL A 93 9.73 -7.84 6.71
C VAL A 93 10.27 -7.29 5.40
N ILE A 94 11.43 -6.62 5.41
CA ILE A 94 12.05 -6.07 4.19
C ILE A 94 12.30 -7.16 3.14
N PHE A 95 12.95 -8.26 3.54
CA PHE A 95 13.25 -9.37 2.62
C PHE A 95 11.97 -10.03 2.11
N SER A 96 10.97 -10.22 2.96
CA SER A 96 9.70 -10.82 2.55
C SER A 96 8.96 -9.94 1.54
N GLN A 97 8.92 -8.61 1.74
CA GLN A 97 8.31 -7.68 0.79
C GLN A 97 9.07 -7.67 -0.54
N PHE A 98 10.40 -7.69 -0.50
CA PHE A 98 11.22 -7.75 -1.71
C PHE A 98 10.93 -9.00 -2.54
N ILE A 99 10.95 -10.19 -1.91
CA ILE A 99 10.70 -11.46 -2.61
C ILE A 99 9.29 -11.48 -3.21
N VAL A 100 8.27 -11.12 -2.41
CA VAL A 100 6.87 -11.10 -2.88
C VAL A 100 6.69 -10.10 -4.01
N GLY A 101 7.26 -8.90 -3.90
CA GLY A 101 7.19 -7.86 -4.93
C GLY A 101 7.86 -8.28 -6.24
N VAL A 102 9.06 -8.88 -6.18
CA VAL A 102 9.77 -9.37 -7.37
C VAL A 102 9.00 -10.51 -8.05
N VAL A 103 8.47 -11.47 -7.29
CA VAL A 103 7.65 -12.54 -7.87
C VAL A 103 6.41 -11.95 -8.53
N TRP A 104 5.74 -11.00 -7.87
CA TRP A 104 4.53 -10.38 -8.39
C TRP A 104 4.77 -9.60 -9.68
N ILE A 105 5.81 -8.78 -9.74
CA ILE A 105 6.10 -7.96 -10.93
C ILE A 105 6.48 -8.83 -12.14
N ILE A 106 7.19 -9.93 -11.93
CA ILE A 106 7.50 -10.91 -12.98
C ILE A 106 6.22 -11.57 -13.49
N VAL A 107 5.36 -12.04 -12.58
CA VAL A 107 4.09 -12.69 -12.95
C VAL A 107 3.20 -11.73 -13.74
N LEU A 108 3.08 -10.48 -13.30
CA LEU A 108 2.32 -9.45 -14.00
C LEU A 108 2.94 -9.15 -15.37
N GLY A 109 4.25 -8.92 -15.45
CA GLY A 109 4.96 -8.62 -16.69
C GLY A 109 4.73 -9.69 -17.75
N PHE A 110 4.87 -10.97 -17.38
CA PHE A 110 4.59 -12.08 -18.30
C PHE A 110 3.11 -12.26 -18.62
N SER A 111 2.18 -11.81 -17.78
CA SER A 111 0.74 -12.00 -18.01
C SER A 111 0.12 -10.90 -18.87
N ILE A 112 0.79 -9.75 -19.02
CA ILE A 112 0.32 -8.62 -19.82
C ILE A 112 0.82 -8.78 -21.25
N THR A 113 -0.08 -9.14 -22.16
CA THR A 113 0.23 -9.22 -23.61
C THR A 113 -0.14 -7.97 -24.39
N ASP A 114 -1.07 -7.16 -23.87
CA ASP A 114 -1.47 -5.89 -24.47
C ASP A 114 -1.60 -4.85 -23.35
N LEU A 115 -0.57 -4.02 -23.22
CA LEU A 115 -0.48 -3.00 -22.18
C LEU A 115 -1.58 -1.95 -22.33
N THR A 116 -1.88 -1.50 -23.56
CA THR A 116 -2.86 -0.42 -23.82
C THR A 116 -4.25 -0.86 -23.41
N ALA A 117 -4.60 -2.10 -23.71
CA ALA A 117 -5.92 -2.62 -23.43
C ALA A 117 -6.15 -2.92 -21.93
N VAL A 118 -5.07 -3.10 -21.16
CA VAL A 118 -5.09 -3.24 -19.71
C VAL A 118 -5.08 -1.87 -19.01
N THR A 119 -4.32 -0.88 -19.51
CA THR A 119 -4.23 0.45 -18.88
C THR A 119 -5.42 1.34 -19.20
N LYS A 120 -6.01 1.24 -20.40
CA LYS A 120 -7.22 2.01 -20.80
C LYS A 120 -8.53 1.27 -20.54
N THR A 121 -8.54 0.37 -19.56
CA THR A 121 -9.75 -0.39 -19.22
C THR A 121 -10.85 0.51 -18.68
N ALA A 122 -12.09 0.28 -19.14
CA ALA A 122 -13.27 0.97 -18.62
C ALA A 122 -13.54 0.67 -17.14
N THR A 123 -12.93 -0.39 -16.59
CA THR A 123 -13.07 -0.75 -15.17
C THR A 123 -12.26 0.14 -14.24
N GLY A 124 -11.29 0.93 -14.76
CA GLY A 124 -10.36 1.73 -13.95
C GLY A 124 -9.36 0.93 -13.11
N VAL A 125 -9.42 -0.41 -13.14
CA VAL A 125 -8.57 -1.30 -12.33
C VAL A 125 -7.84 -2.29 -13.25
N PRO A 126 -6.60 -1.98 -13.66
CA PRO A 126 -5.85 -2.79 -14.64
C PRO A 126 -5.69 -4.26 -14.26
N VAL A 127 -5.43 -4.55 -12.98
CA VAL A 127 -5.26 -5.93 -12.47
C VAL A 127 -6.55 -6.75 -12.60
N LEU A 128 -7.71 -6.12 -12.46
CA LEU A 128 -9.00 -6.78 -12.61
C LEU A 128 -9.26 -7.14 -14.07
N GLU A 129 -8.98 -6.21 -14.98
CA GLU A 129 -9.10 -6.46 -16.43
C GLU A 129 -8.14 -7.57 -16.88
N LEU A 130 -6.94 -7.61 -16.32
CA LEU A 130 -5.97 -8.66 -16.58
C LEU A 130 -6.52 -10.05 -16.20
N ILE A 131 -7.15 -10.18 -15.02
CA ILE A 131 -7.81 -11.44 -14.62
C ILE A 131 -8.98 -11.77 -15.52
N ARG A 132 -9.82 -10.79 -15.86
CA ARG A 132 -10.97 -11.01 -16.73
C ARG A 132 -10.54 -11.54 -18.10
N ARG A 133 -9.46 -10.99 -18.65
CA ARG A 133 -8.86 -11.44 -19.91
C ARG A 133 -8.20 -12.81 -19.80
N ALA A 134 -7.45 -13.05 -18.72
CA ALA A 134 -6.81 -14.34 -18.49
C ALA A 134 -7.83 -15.47 -18.33
N THR A 135 -8.90 -15.24 -17.56
CA THR A 135 -9.89 -16.27 -17.23
C THR A 135 -11.02 -16.38 -18.24
N GLY A 136 -11.25 -15.35 -19.06
CA GLY A 136 -12.40 -15.24 -19.95
C GLY A 136 -13.75 -15.14 -19.22
N SER A 137 -13.74 -14.97 -17.88
CA SER A 137 -14.95 -15.05 -17.05
C SER A 137 -15.13 -13.80 -16.21
N ASN A 138 -16.29 -13.15 -16.38
CA ASN A 138 -16.69 -12.02 -15.55
C ASN A 138 -16.94 -12.45 -14.09
N ALA A 139 -17.43 -13.67 -13.86
CA ALA A 139 -17.67 -14.18 -12.51
C ALA A 139 -16.37 -14.34 -11.73
N ALA A 140 -15.31 -14.87 -12.37
CA ALA A 140 -13.99 -14.97 -11.75
C ALA A 140 -13.44 -13.57 -11.41
N ALA A 141 -13.51 -12.63 -12.35
CA ALA A 141 -13.08 -11.25 -12.13
C ALA A 141 -13.81 -10.61 -10.93
N ILE A 142 -15.14 -10.77 -10.82
CA ILE A 142 -15.93 -10.24 -9.69
C ILE A 142 -15.45 -10.82 -8.35
N VAL A 143 -15.22 -12.13 -8.26
CA VAL A 143 -14.73 -12.76 -7.03
C VAL A 143 -13.36 -12.19 -6.62
N PHE A 144 -12.44 -12.06 -7.57
CA PHE A 144 -11.13 -11.46 -7.31
C PHE A 144 -11.24 -9.97 -6.92
N CYS A 145 -12.16 -9.22 -7.52
CA CYS A 145 -12.45 -7.85 -7.14
C CYS A 145 -12.92 -7.75 -5.68
N LEU A 146 -13.84 -8.62 -5.26
CA LEU A 146 -14.33 -8.66 -3.88
C LEU A 146 -13.21 -8.94 -2.88
N ILE A 147 -12.29 -9.86 -3.20
CA ILE A 147 -11.11 -10.13 -2.36
C ILE A 147 -10.27 -8.86 -2.19
N VAL A 148 -10.02 -8.12 -3.27
CA VAL A 148 -9.25 -6.87 -3.23
C VAL A 148 -9.97 -5.80 -2.40
N ILE A 149 -11.29 -5.66 -2.56
CA ILE A 149 -12.10 -4.69 -1.80
C ILE A 149 -12.04 -5.01 -0.30
N ILE A 150 -12.23 -6.27 0.09
CA ILE A 150 -12.17 -6.70 1.49
C ILE A 150 -10.77 -6.43 2.07
N ASN A 151 -9.72 -6.77 1.32
CA ASN A 151 -8.34 -6.54 1.74
C ASN A 151 -8.00 -5.05 1.91
N ASN A 152 -8.45 -4.21 0.97
CA ASN A 152 -8.23 -2.77 1.02
C ASN A 152 -8.99 -2.13 2.19
N GLY A 153 -10.26 -2.52 2.41
CA GLY A 153 -11.05 -2.07 3.55
C GLY A 153 -10.39 -2.41 4.89
N ALA A 154 -9.92 -3.65 5.06
CA ALA A 154 -9.21 -4.06 6.27
C ALA A 154 -7.88 -3.30 6.46
N SER A 155 -7.19 -2.98 5.36
CA SER A 155 -5.96 -2.18 5.40
C SER A 155 -6.23 -0.73 5.76
N ALA A 156 -7.29 -0.12 5.21
CA ALA A 156 -7.71 1.24 5.53
C ALA A 156 -8.05 1.40 7.02
N LEU A 157 -8.75 0.42 7.61
CA LEU A 157 -9.02 0.41 9.05
C LEU A 157 -7.74 0.34 9.88
N GLY A 158 -6.80 -0.54 9.52
CA GLY A 158 -5.50 -0.64 10.22
C GLY A 158 -4.68 0.65 10.13
N SER A 159 -4.69 1.31 8.97
CA SER A 159 -4.06 2.62 8.78
C SER A 159 -4.74 3.70 9.60
N ALA A 160 -6.07 3.72 9.69
CA ALA A 160 -6.81 4.69 10.50
C ALA A 160 -6.48 4.56 12.00
N VAL A 161 -6.38 3.33 12.50
CA VAL A 161 -5.97 3.08 13.89
C VAL A 161 -4.54 3.58 14.13
N THR A 162 -3.60 3.24 13.25
CA THR A 162 -2.19 3.66 13.38
C THR A 162 -2.05 5.18 13.33
N MET A 163 -2.70 5.81 12.36
CA MET A 163 -2.74 7.26 12.21
C MET A 163 -3.29 7.94 13.46
N SER A 164 -4.34 7.40 14.07
CA SER A 164 -4.91 7.96 15.30
C SER A 164 -3.95 7.88 16.50
N ARG A 165 -3.20 6.78 16.63
CA ARG A 165 -2.19 6.60 17.69
C ARG A 165 -1.04 7.58 17.53
N GLN A 166 -0.53 7.73 16.30
CA GLN A 166 0.53 8.68 15.99
C GLN A 166 0.08 10.13 16.20
N GLY A 167 -1.13 10.49 15.72
CA GLY A 167 -1.71 11.81 15.91
C GLY A 167 -1.95 12.14 17.38
N TYR A 168 -2.44 11.19 18.16
CA TYR A 168 -2.62 11.35 19.61
C TYR A 168 -1.29 11.58 20.34
N ALA A 169 -0.27 10.75 20.05
CA ALA A 169 1.05 10.90 20.65
C ALA A 169 1.68 12.27 20.31
N PHE A 170 1.57 12.69 19.04
CA PHE A 170 2.10 13.97 18.59
C PHE A 170 1.33 15.17 19.16
N ALA A 171 0.00 15.06 19.31
CA ALA A 171 -0.81 16.08 19.98
C ALA A 171 -0.44 16.22 21.45
N ARG A 172 -0.21 15.09 22.15
CA ARG A 172 0.22 15.07 23.56
C ARG A 172 1.52 15.83 23.76
N ASP A 173 2.43 15.75 22.80
CA ASP A 173 3.72 16.45 22.84
C ASP A 173 3.61 17.91 22.35
N GLY A 174 2.40 18.41 22.08
CA GLY A 174 2.13 19.79 21.69
C GLY A 174 2.32 20.09 20.20
N GLY A 175 2.52 19.07 19.37
CA GLY A 175 2.94 19.22 17.97
C GLY A 175 1.82 19.56 16.97
N LEU A 176 0.54 19.49 17.35
CA LEU A 176 -0.60 19.71 16.46
C LEU A 176 -1.40 20.97 16.80
N LEU A 177 -2.16 21.47 15.83
CA LEU A 177 -3.18 22.48 16.09
C LEU A 177 -4.35 21.82 16.85
N TRP A 178 -4.89 22.50 17.85
CA TRP A 178 -5.95 21.99 18.75
C TRP A 178 -5.57 20.73 19.57
N ASN A 179 -4.33 20.66 20.07
CA ASN A 179 -3.84 19.58 20.93
C ASN A 179 -4.86 19.15 22.01
N SER A 180 -5.47 20.10 22.73
CA SER A 180 -6.42 19.81 23.82
C SER A 180 -7.63 18.98 23.39
N LYS A 181 -8.12 19.16 22.14
CA LYS A 181 -9.24 18.37 21.61
C LYS A 181 -8.78 17.03 21.05
N LEU A 182 -7.58 16.97 20.47
CA LEU A 182 -7.03 15.73 19.89
C LEU A 182 -6.65 14.69 20.94
N ILE A 183 -6.26 15.15 22.14
CA ILE A 183 -5.93 14.31 23.30
C ILE A 183 -7.19 13.87 24.06
N GLU A 184 -8.36 14.46 23.79
CA GLU A 184 -9.60 14.15 24.49
C GLU A 184 -10.02 12.69 24.26
N LEU A 185 -10.10 11.92 25.36
CA LEU A 185 -10.51 10.52 25.34
C LEU A 185 -12.01 10.40 25.56
N SER A 186 -12.66 9.55 24.76
CA SER A 186 -14.08 9.26 24.93
C SER A 186 -14.34 8.49 26.24
N PRO A 187 -15.38 8.84 27.02
CA PRO A 187 -15.64 8.23 28.35
C PRO A 187 -15.91 6.73 28.35
N GLY A 188 -16.32 6.14 27.22
CA GLY A 188 -16.62 4.71 27.11
C GLY A 188 -15.47 3.90 26.50
N SER A 189 -15.04 4.29 25.30
CA SER A 189 -14.09 3.50 24.51
C SER A 189 -12.63 3.74 24.89
N HIS A 190 -12.32 4.75 25.73
CA HIS A 190 -10.96 5.21 26.03
C HIS A 190 -10.10 5.46 24.77
N MET A 191 -10.77 5.76 23.65
CA MET A 191 -10.13 6.06 22.37
C MET A 191 -10.21 7.57 22.09
N PRO A 192 -9.16 8.16 21.48
CA PRO A 192 -9.10 9.58 21.16
C PRO A 192 -10.00 9.87 19.95
N PHE A 193 -11.23 10.28 20.21
CA PHE A 193 -12.28 10.41 19.19
C PHE A 193 -11.89 11.39 18.08
N TRP A 194 -11.38 12.57 18.45
CA TRP A 194 -10.99 13.60 17.48
C TRP A 194 -9.74 13.21 16.68
N SER A 195 -8.79 12.49 17.28
CA SER A 195 -7.60 11.98 16.58
C SER A 195 -7.90 10.91 15.54
N ILE A 196 -9.07 10.25 15.62
CA ILE A 196 -9.54 9.30 14.60
C ILE A 196 -10.35 10.03 13.52
N ASN A 197 -11.37 10.79 13.94
CA ASN A 197 -12.37 11.31 13.01
C ASN A 197 -11.85 12.47 12.16
N LEU A 198 -11.04 13.37 12.71
CA LEU A 198 -10.54 14.53 11.95
C LEU A 198 -9.65 14.08 10.78
N PRO A 199 -8.63 13.22 10.97
CA PRO A 199 -7.83 12.74 9.85
C PRO A 199 -8.64 11.86 8.89
N SER A 200 -9.57 11.04 9.39
CA SER A 200 -10.44 10.21 8.53
C SER A 200 -11.33 11.07 7.62
N PHE A 201 -11.86 12.18 8.15
CA PHE A 201 -12.62 13.16 7.37
C PHE A 201 -11.77 13.82 6.29
N LEU A 202 -10.53 14.21 6.62
CA LEU A 202 -9.61 14.79 5.64
C LEU A 202 -9.26 13.79 4.52
N VAL A 203 -9.01 12.53 4.85
CA VAL A 203 -8.78 11.47 3.87
C VAL A 203 -10.01 11.26 2.99
N ALA A 204 -11.21 11.26 3.57
CA ALA A 204 -12.46 11.16 2.80
C ALA A 204 -12.66 12.36 1.86
N ALA A 205 -12.35 13.58 2.31
CA ALA A 205 -12.41 14.79 1.50
C ALA A 205 -11.42 14.76 0.33
N VAL A 206 -10.20 14.26 0.55
CA VAL A 206 -9.23 14.02 -0.53
C VAL A 206 -9.75 12.95 -1.50
N GLY A 207 -10.41 11.90 -1.00
CA GLY A 207 -11.05 10.88 -1.82
C GLY A 207 -12.14 11.45 -2.75
N LEU A 208 -12.88 12.48 -2.32
CA LEU A 208 -13.88 13.14 -3.17
C LEU A 208 -13.26 13.83 -4.40
N ILE A 209 -11.98 14.23 -4.35
CA ILE A 209 -11.29 14.84 -5.49
C ILE A 209 -11.23 13.89 -6.68
N TYR A 210 -11.16 12.58 -6.42
CA TYR A 210 -11.17 11.55 -7.45
C TYR A 210 -12.42 11.62 -8.35
N LEU A 211 -13.58 12.04 -7.81
CA LEU A 211 -14.82 12.18 -8.59
C LEU A 211 -14.76 13.30 -9.64
N PHE A 212 -13.85 14.26 -9.46
CA PHE A 212 -13.73 15.44 -10.33
C PHE A 212 -12.49 15.39 -11.22
N SER A 213 -11.37 14.85 -10.72
CA SER A 213 -10.11 14.83 -11.46
C SER A 213 -9.18 13.71 -11.00
N ASP A 214 -8.96 12.74 -11.90
CA ASP A 214 -7.94 11.70 -11.74
C ASP A 214 -6.53 12.29 -11.63
N ALA A 215 -6.25 13.35 -12.39
CA ALA A 215 -4.94 14.00 -12.39
C ALA A 215 -4.62 14.65 -11.04
N ALA A 216 -5.58 15.37 -10.45
CA ALA A 216 -5.39 15.99 -9.14
C ALA A 216 -5.23 14.92 -8.04
N PHE A 217 -6.04 13.87 -8.08
CA PHE A 217 -5.91 12.75 -7.15
C PHE A 217 -4.54 12.07 -7.25
N ASN A 218 -4.11 11.72 -8.46
CA ASN A 218 -2.81 11.09 -8.70
C ASN A 218 -1.62 11.97 -8.27
N ALA A 219 -1.74 13.31 -8.44
CA ALA A 219 -0.72 14.25 -7.95
C ALA A 219 -0.60 14.20 -6.42
N ILE A 220 -1.72 14.14 -5.69
CA ILE A 220 -1.73 14.01 -4.22
C ILE A 220 -1.08 12.69 -3.80
N ILE A 221 -1.44 11.56 -4.43
CA ILE A 221 -0.82 10.26 -4.14
C ILE A 221 0.69 10.27 -4.42
N GLY A 222 1.13 10.89 -5.53
CA GLY A 222 2.55 11.05 -5.84
C GLY A 222 3.30 11.91 -4.80
N SER A 223 2.67 12.99 -4.32
CA SER A 223 3.22 13.82 -3.24
C SER A 223 3.35 13.06 -1.92
N GLN A 224 2.39 12.20 -1.59
CA GLN A 224 2.42 11.37 -0.39
C GLN A 224 3.63 10.42 -0.41
N ALA A 225 3.90 9.76 -1.54
CA ALA A 225 5.09 8.93 -1.71
C ALA A 225 6.40 9.73 -1.49
N THR A 226 6.45 10.95 -2.02
CA THR A 226 7.61 11.85 -1.86
C THR A 226 7.83 12.24 -0.40
N CYS A 227 6.77 12.69 0.29
CA CYS A 227 6.81 13.04 1.71
C CYS A 227 7.28 11.86 2.58
N MET A 228 6.85 10.65 2.23
CA MET A 228 7.26 9.44 2.95
C MET A 228 8.76 9.18 2.83
N ILE A 229 9.31 9.27 1.61
CA ILE A 229 10.75 9.06 1.36
C ILE A 229 11.58 10.09 2.15
N ILE A 230 11.15 11.35 2.14
CA ILE A 230 11.81 12.42 2.91
C ILE A 230 11.77 12.11 4.41
N SER A 231 10.63 11.64 4.94
CA SER A 231 10.48 11.28 6.36
C SER A 231 11.48 10.20 6.78
N PHE A 232 11.63 9.13 5.99
CA PHE A 232 12.61 8.08 6.27
C PHE A 232 14.05 8.57 6.13
N GLY A 233 14.35 9.39 5.12
CA GLY A 233 15.68 9.97 4.93
C GLY A 233 16.11 10.85 6.10
N ASN A 234 15.20 11.67 6.63
CA ASN A 234 15.47 12.53 7.79
C ASN A 234 15.83 11.70 9.03
N ALA A 235 15.10 10.63 9.31
CA ALA A 235 15.38 9.76 10.45
C ALA A 235 16.79 9.16 10.38
N GLN A 236 17.22 8.71 9.20
CA GLN A 236 18.57 8.18 8.98
C GLN A 236 19.65 9.25 9.15
N SER A 237 19.41 10.46 8.63
CA SER A 237 20.37 11.57 8.71
C SER A 237 20.69 12.00 10.15
N ILE A 238 19.71 11.91 11.05
CA ILE A 238 19.88 12.26 12.47
C ILE A 238 20.75 11.22 13.18
N ILE A 239 20.61 9.94 12.83
CA ILE A 239 21.40 8.85 13.42
C ILE A 239 22.87 8.94 12.98
N LEU A 240 23.13 9.29 11.72
CA LEU A 240 24.50 9.42 11.18
C LEU A 240 25.26 10.64 11.71
N ARG A 241 24.59 11.58 12.38
CA ARG A 241 25.22 12.73 13.04
C ARG A 241 25.67 12.45 14.48
N LYS A 242 25.39 11.26 15.02
CA LYS A 242 25.89 10.79 16.31
C LYS A 242 27.07 9.85 16.12
#